data_AF-A0A1E7GS62-F1
#
_entry.id   AF-A0A1E7GS62-F1
#
_cell.length_a   1.000
_cell.length_b   1.000
_cell.length_c   1.000
_cell.angle_alpha   90.00
_cell.angle_beta   90.00
_cell.angle_gamma   90.00
#
_symmetry.space_group_name_H-M   'P 1'
#
loop_
_entity.id
_entity.type
_entity.pdbx_description
1 polymer ?
#
loop_
_entity_poly.entity_id
_entity_poly.type
_entity_poly.pdbx_seq_one_letter_code
_entity_poly.pdbx_strand_id
1 'polypeptide(L)'
;MLNFLYNVLLASWDMLQQASIYILFGLMIGGLLKMFLSPAYVAGHLGNGRFSSVFKAALLGIPIPLCSCGVLPAAASLKKQGANNGATTAFLISTPESGVDSISITWALLDPIMTIARPISAFISAFTAGSAENFLNPPDKEKQTKPDLSCPIDNCCDGIDCPPEKHKTHHSLVEKLGTGLKYAGTSLWADLAGWFFVGILLAGLINVLIPDAIISRYLGGGLSSMLLMLTFGIPLYICATASTPIAAAFIMKGVSPGTALVFLLVGPATNITSLSVLFGLLGKRATALYLLSIAIVSVLCGLAVDAIYFSLGISAVAAVGHAAEILPTWLMTTATLLLLALSIRPLYNVIRGWFGADDGCGCSSGSCATDADHGHDHGPLHSKTDDTGCDCGGSCEPSGPIQLQPLIHPGEDKK
;
A
#
# COMPACT_ATOMS: atom_id res chain seq x y z
N MET A 1 32.66 -15.70 -1.09
CA MET A 1 31.59 -15.22 -1.99
C MET A 1 30.44 -16.23 -2.10
N LEU A 2 30.69 -17.51 -2.44
CA LEU A 2 29.64 -18.55 -2.48
C LEU A 2 28.86 -18.71 -1.17
N ASN A 3 29.55 -18.78 -0.01
CA ASN A 3 28.86 -18.87 1.29
C ASN A 3 28.01 -17.63 1.60
N PHE A 4 28.44 -16.44 1.17
CA PHE A 4 27.67 -15.21 1.36
C PHE A 4 26.39 -15.23 0.51
N LEU A 5 26.51 -15.55 -0.78
CA LEU A 5 25.35 -15.64 -1.68
C LEU A 5 24.37 -16.73 -1.21
N TYR A 6 24.88 -17.87 -0.77
CA TYR A 6 24.07 -18.95 -0.21
C TYR A 6 23.29 -18.48 1.03
N ASN A 7 23.95 -17.79 1.96
CA ASN A 7 23.29 -17.26 3.16
C ASN A 7 22.22 -16.22 2.82
N VAL A 8 22.48 -15.35 1.83
CA VAL A 8 21.48 -14.36 1.37
C VAL A 8 20.27 -15.06 0.77
N LEU A 9 20.47 -16.06 -0.10
CA LEU A 9 19.37 -16.82 -0.71
C LEU A 9 18.57 -17.62 0.33
N LEU A 10 19.23 -18.21 1.32
CA LEU A 10 18.55 -18.89 2.43
C LEU A 10 17.73 -17.92 3.27
N ALA A 11 18.28 -16.75 3.63
CA ALA A 11 17.56 -15.72 4.37
C ALA A 11 16.34 -15.23 3.58
N SER A 12 16.51 -14.92 2.29
CA SER A 12 15.39 -14.54 1.42
C SER A 12 14.34 -15.63 1.29
N TRP A 13 14.74 -16.91 1.25
CA TRP A 13 13.81 -18.04 1.19
C TRP A 13 12.99 -18.18 2.47
N ASP A 14 13.62 -18.08 3.63
CA ASP A 14 12.94 -18.12 4.92
C ASP A 14 11.94 -16.96 5.06
N MET A 15 12.35 -15.75 4.67
CA MET A 15 11.47 -14.57 4.66
C MET A 15 10.29 -14.74 3.70
N LEU A 16 10.51 -15.35 2.52
CA LEU A 16 9.43 -15.67 1.58
C LEU A 16 8.46 -16.68 2.19
N GLN A 17 8.96 -17.73 2.87
CA GLN A 17 8.10 -18.73 3.52
C GLN A 17 7.20 -18.10 4.56
N GLN A 18 7.76 -17.24 5.40
CA GLN A 18 7.01 -16.51 6.42
C GLN A 18 6.00 -15.53 5.82
N ALA A 19 6.38 -14.78 4.79
CA ALA A 19 5.51 -13.78 4.16
C ALA A 19 4.35 -14.40 3.35
N SER A 20 4.54 -15.61 2.81
CA SER A 20 3.65 -16.21 1.81
C SER A 20 2.19 -16.29 2.23
N ILE A 21 1.92 -16.83 3.41
CA ILE A 21 0.56 -17.02 3.94
C ILE A 21 -0.14 -15.68 4.17
N TYR A 22 0.59 -14.67 4.66
CA TYR A 22 0.04 -13.36 4.92
C TYR A 22 -0.20 -12.55 3.65
N ILE A 23 0.65 -12.70 2.64
CA ILE A 23 0.42 -12.10 1.32
C ILE A 23 -0.83 -12.71 0.68
N LEU A 24 -0.98 -14.04 0.71
CA LEU A 24 -2.18 -14.70 0.20
C LEU A 24 -3.44 -14.24 0.94
N PHE A 25 -3.36 -14.09 2.27
CA PHE A 25 -4.45 -13.55 3.08
C PHE A 25 -4.76 -12.09 2.73
N GLY A 26 -3.74 -11.26 2.53
CA GLY A 26 -3.89 -9.87 2.10
C GLY A 26 -4.47 -9.73 0.69
N LEU A 27 -4.08 -10.60 -0.23
CA LEU A 27 -4.67 -10.70 -1.57
C LEU A 27 -6.13 -11.09 -1.49
N MET A 28 -6.46 -12.12 -0.69
CA MET A 28 -7.84 -12.53 -0.43
C MET A 28 -8.65 -11.36 0.11
N ILE A 29 -8.18 -10.66 1.15
CA ILE A 29 -8.86 -9.49 1.69
C ILE A 29 -8.96 -8.36 0.66
N GLY A 30 -7.92 -8.06 -0.11
CA GLY A 30 -7.96 -7.05 -1.17
C GLY A 30 -8.99 -7.37 -2.26
N GLY A 31 -9.17 -8.66 -2.60
CA GLY A 31 -10.21 -9.15 -3.49
C GLY A 31 -11.62 -9.06 -2.88
N LEU A 32 -11.76 -9.43 -1.60
CA LEU A 32 -13.02 -9.27 -0.86
C LEU A 32 -13.41 -7.79 -0.75
N LEU A 33 -12.47 -6.92 -0.41
CA LEU A 33 -12.70 -5.49 -0.33
C LEU A 33 -13.23 -4.95 -1.65
N LYS A 34 -12.71 -5.39 -2.81
CA LYS A 34 -13.27 -4.98 -4.12
C LYS A 34 -14.71 -5.41 -4.34
N MET A 35 -15.12 -6.57 -3.79
CA MET A 35 -16.46 -7.11 -4.00
C MET A 35 -17.47 -6.63 -2.96
N PHE A 36 -17.02 -6.32 -1.75
CA PHE A 36 -17.87 -5.95 -0.62
C PHE A 36 -17.86 -4.45 -0.31
N LEU A 37 -16.79 -3.72 -0.62
CA LEU A 37 -16.80 -2.25 -0.60
C LEU A 37 -17.09 -1.77 -2.01
N SER A 38 -18.19 -1.05 -2.18
CA SER A 38 -18.47 -0.43 -3.47
C SER A 38 -17.42 0.65 -3.75
N PRO A 39 -16.89 0.73 -4.99
CA PRO A 39 -15.97 1.80 -5.39
C PRO A 39 -16.53 3.20 -5.11
N ALA A 40 -17.85 3.37 -5.24
CA ALA A 40 -18.56 4.60 -4.86
C ALA A 40 -18.45 4.92 -3.36
N TYR A 41 -18.56 3.93 -2.47
CA TYR A 41 -18.42 4.14 -1.03
C TYR A 41 -16.98 4.53 -0.67
N VAL A 42 -15.99 3.85 -1.26
CA VAL A 42 -14.56 4.16 -1.06
C VAL A 42 -14.23 5.55 -1.58
N ALA A 43 -14.59 5.88 -2.81
CA ALA A 43 -14.37 7.23 -3.36
C ALA A 43 -15.12 8.31 -2.56
N GLY A 44 -16.35 8.03 -2.11
CA GLY A 44 -17.15 8.97 -1.31
C GLY A 44 -16.55 9.24 0.07
N HIS A 45 -16.13 8.21 0.81
CA HIS A 45 -15.68 8.32 2.21
C HIS A 45 -14.17 8.46 2.37
N LEU A 46 -13.39 7.82 1.50
CA LEU A 46 -11.92 7.78 1.53
C LEU A 46 -11.27 8.57 0.38
N GLY A 47 -12.01 8.92 -0.67
CA GLY A 47 -11.52 9.78 -1.76
C GLY A 47 -11.58 11.27 -1.41
N ASN A 48 -12.62 11.70 -0.69
CA ASN A 48 -12.90 13.12 -0.46
C ASN A 48 -12.49 13.64 0.92
N GLY A 49 -11.96 14.87 0.96
CA GLY A 49 -11.67 15.62 2.18
C GLY A 49 -10.28 15.38 2.76
N ARG A 50 -9.68 16.43 3.34
CA ARG A 50 -8.29 16.41 3.83
C ARG A 50 -8.09 15.54 5.07
N PHE A 51 -8.98 15.66 6.06
CA PHE A 51 -8.86 14.99 7.36
C PHE A 51 -9.88 13.86 7.57
N SER A 52 -11.11 14.01 7.06
CA SER A 52 -12.18 13.01 7.29
C SER A 52 -11.86 11.66 6.63
N SER A 53 -11.30 11.69 5.42
CA SER A 53 -10.87 10.49 4.71
C SER A 53 -9.76 9.74 5.47
N VAL A 54 -8.77 10.49 5.97
CA VAL A 54 -7.65 10.00 6.79
C VAL A 54 -8.14 9.37 8.09
N PHE A 55 -9.00 10.08 8.83
CA PHE A 55 -9.55 9.60 10.10
C PHE A 55 -10.34 8.29 9.92
N LYS A 56 -11.22 8.23 8.92
CA LYS A 56 -12.00 7.02 8.61
C LYS A 56 -11.11 5.85 8.20
N ALA A 57 -10.07 6.12 7.39
CA ALA A 57 -9.13 5.09 6.94
C ALA A 57 -8.26 4.54 8.08
N ALA A 58 -7.79 5.41 8.99
CA ALA A 58 -7.06 4.98 10.19
C ALA A 58 -7.94 4.09 11.08
N LEU A 59 -9.18 4.52 11.37
CA LEU A 59 -10.13 3.71 12.17
C LEU A 59 -10.46 2.36 11.52
N LEU A 60 -10.59 2.33 10.19
CA LEU A 60 -10.82 1.09 9.45
C LEU A 60 -9.65 0.10 9.61
N GLY A 61 -8.42 0.61 9.72
CA GLY A 61 -7.22 -0.22 9.85
C GLY A 61 -7.08 -0.93 11.21
N ILE A 62 -7.51 -0.30 12.30
CA ILE A 62 -7.33 -0.81 13.68
C ILE A 62 -7.83 -2.25 13.89
N PRO A 63 -9.07 -2.63 13.52
CA PRO A 63 -9.57 -3.98 13.80
C PRO A 63 -9.05 -5.05 12.82
N ILE A 64 -8.34 -4.66 11.76
CA ILE A 64 -8.00 -5.57 10.68
C ILE A 64 -6.69 -6.32 11.00
N PRO A 65 -6.70 -7.67 11.10
CA PRO A 65 -5.51 -8.47 11.40
C PRO A 65 -4.66 -8.68 10.13
N LEU A 66 -4.25 -7.60 9.49
CA LEU A 66 -3.33 -7.63 8.36
C LEU A 66 -1.95 -7.19 8.83
N CYS A 67 -0.97 -8.07 8.68
CA CYS A 67 0.42 -7.68 8.88
C CYS A 67 0.92 -6.80 7.73
N SER A 68 2.17 -6.32 7.83
CA SER A 68 2.85 -5.47 6.84
C SER A 68 2.85 -6.04 5.41
N CYS A 69 2.80 -7.37 5.30
CA CYS A 69 2.76 -8.08 4.02
C CYS A 69 1.34 -8.06 3.44
N GLY A 70 0.34 -8.34 4.27
CA GLY A 70 -1.05 -8.45 3.85
C GLY A 70 -1.76 -7.10 3.64
N VAL A 71 -1.29 -6.03 4.30
CA VAL A 71 -1.89 -4.70 4.17
C VAL A 71 -1.64 -4.07 2.79
N LEU A 72 -0.53 -4.41 2.12
CA LEU A 72 -0.17 -3.80 0.83
C LEU A 72 -1.19 -4.08 -0.28
N PRO A 73 -1.60 -5.35 -0.55
CA PRO A 73 -2.65 -5.60 -1.53
C PRO A 73 -4.01 -4.99 -1.17
N ALA A 74 -4.36 -4.98 0.13
CA ALA A 74 -5.60 -4.36 0.59
C ALA A 74 -5.58 -2.84 0.33
N ALA A 75 -4.49 -2.16 0.66
CA ALA A 75 -4.30 -0.73 0.40
C ALA A 75 -4.26 -0.41 -1.09
N ALA A 76 -3.59 -1.24 -1.91
CA ALA A 76 -3.61 -1.11 -3.37
C ALA A 76 -5.03 -1.23 -3.93
N SER A 77 -5.84 -2.14 -3.39
CA SER A 77 -7.25 -2.28 -3.77
C SER A 77 -8.06 -1.02 -3.42
N LEU A 78 -7.91 -0.47 -2.19
CA LEU A 78 -8.56 0.78 -1.79
C LEU A 78 -8.14 1.96 -2.68
N LYS A 79 -6.85 2.04 -3.02
CA LYS A 79 -6.30 3.07 -3.89
C LYS A 79 -6.90 3.02 -5.29
N LYS A 80 -7.00 1.82 -5.87
CA LYS A 80 -7.64 1.59 -7.19
C LYS A 80 -9.13 1.91 -7.20
N GLN A 81 -9.80 1.75 -6.06
CA GLN A 81 -11.22 2.09 -5.89
C GLN A 81 -11.46 3.60 -5.64
N GLY A 82 -10.43 4.44 -5.70
CA GLY A 82 -10.56 5.89 -5.63
C GLY A 82 -10.21 6.51 -4.26
N ALA A 83 -9.59 5.77 -3.34
CA ALA A 83 -9.05 6.38 -2.11
C ALA A 83 -7.94 7.39 -2.44
N ASN A 84 -7.92 8.52 -1.73
CA ASN A 84 -6.83 9.48 -1.87
C ASN A 84 -5.54 8.96 -1.23
N ASN A 85 -4.41 9.61 -1.52
CA ASN A 85 -3.10 9.19 -1.00
C ASN A 85 -3.08 9.23 0.53
N GLY A 86 -3.62 10.28 1.16
CA GLY A 86 -3.61 10.41 2.62
C GLY A 86 -4.41 9.31 3.33
N ALA A 87 -5.58 8.95 2.81
CA ALA A 87 -6.39 7.84 3.32
C ALA A 87 -5.67 6.49 3.15
N THR A 88 -5.05 6.27 1.99
CA THR A 88 -4.28 5.05 1.72
C THR A 88 -3.07 4.94 2.66
N THR A 89 -2.33 6.04 2.85
CA THR A 89 -1.21 6.14 3.80
C THR A 89 -1.67 5.86 5.23
N ALA A 90 -2.76 6.46 5.69
CA ALA A 90 -3.28 6.25 7.03
C ALA A 90 -3.69 4.79 7.29
N PHE A 91 -4.34 4.17 6.31
CA PHE A 91 -4.68 2.75 6.36
C PHE A 91 -3.43 1.85 6.43
N LEU A 92 -2.42 2.14 5.61
CA LEU A 92 -1.16 1.40 5.57
C LEU A 92 -0.36 1.46 6.87
N ILE A 93 -0.42 2.58 7.60
CA ILE A 93 0.26 2.74 8.90
C ILE A 93 -0.55 2.08 10.01
N SER A 94 -1.85 2.41 10.11
CA SER A 94 -2.65 2.00 11.27
C SER A 94 -2.81 0.48 11.35
N THR A 95 -3.01 -0.19 10.21
CA THR A 95 -3.38 -1.62 10.19
C THR A 95 -2.30 -2.53 10.80
N PRO A 96 -1.03 -2.52 10.32
CA PRO A 96 0.00 -3.39 10.88
C PRO A 96 0.45 -2.97 12.30
N GLU A 97 0.27 -1.71 12.70
CA GLU A 97 0.73 -1.25 14.02
C GLU A 97 -0.29 -1.52 15.14
N SER A 98 -1.58 -1.33 14.86
CA SER A 98 -2.68 -1.37 15.83
C SER A 98 -3.61 -2.58 15.70
N GLY A 99 -3.24 -3.56 14.86
CA GLY A 99 -4.01 -4.79 14.67
C GLY A 99 -4.32 -5.53 15.98
N VAL A 100 -5.47 -6.20 16.01
CA VAL A 100 -5.93 -6.97 17.18
C VAL A 100 -4.94 -8.05 17.63
N ASP A 101 -4.19 -8.62 16.69
CA ASP A 101 -3.12 -9.60 16.92
C ASP A 101 -1.94 -8.96 17.67
N SER A 102 -1.51 -7.79 17.20
CA SER A 102 -0.44 -6.98 17.80
C SER A 102 -0.79 -6.54 19.22
N ILE A 103 -2.03 -6.07 19.45
CA ILE A 103 -2.53 -5.67 20.77
C ILE A 103 -2.55 -6.87 21.73
N SER A 104 -3.05 -8.02 21.27
CA SER A 104 -3.14 -9.24 22.09
C SER A 104 -1.76 -9.72 22.56
N ILE A 105 -0.77 -9.69 21.66
CA ILE A 105 0.61 -10.09 21.98
C ILE A 105 1.28 -9.05 22.88
N THR A 106 1.02 -7.76 22.64
CA THR A 106 1.52 -6.68 23.51
C THR A 106 0.97 -6.85 24.93
N TRP A 107 -0.31 -7.15 25.09
CA TRP A 107 -0.91 -7.42 26.40
C TRP A 107 -0.30 -8.64 27.11
N ALA A 108 0.09 -9.66 26.34
CA ALA A 108 0.64 -10.89 26.89
C ALA A 108 2.12 -10.76 27.30
N LEU A 109 2.91 -9.98 26.56
CA LEU A 109 4.38 -9.91 26.71
C LEU A 109 4.87 -8.59 27.34
N LEU A 110 4.10 -7.53 27.19
CA LEU A 110 4.40 -6.19 27.68
C LEU A 110 3.32 -5.75 28.68
N ASP A 111 3.56 -4.63 29.32
CA ASP A 111 2.65 -4.07 30.31
C ASP A 111 1.38 -3.42 29.68
N PRO A 112 0.35 -3.14 30.50
CA PRO A 112 -0.88 -2.47 30.04
C PRO A 112 -0.66 -1.07 29.46
N ILE A 113 0.36 -0.32 29.91
CA ILE A 113 0.63 1.05 29.44
C ILE A 113 1.07 0.98 27.98
N MET A 114 2.01 0.08 27.65
CA MET A 114 2.47 -0.17 26.28
C MET A 114 1.34 -0.70 25.38
N THR A 115 0.46 -1.55 25.94
CA THR A 115 -0.70 -2.08 25.20
C THR A 115 -1.66 -0.99 24.73
N ILE A 116 -1.83 0.08 25.51
CA ILE A 116 -2.68 1.22 25.15
C ILE A 116 -1.89 2.25 24.34
N ALA A 117 -0.63 2.51 24.71
CA ALA A 117 0.21 3.48 24.03
C ALA A 117 0.40 3.10 22.55
N ARG A 118 0.64 1.82 22.24
CA ARG A 118 0.87 1.34 20.89
C ARG A 118 -0.26 1.70 19.89
N PRO A 119 -1.53 1.32 20.09
CA PRO A 119 -2.60 1.68 19.17
C PRO A 119 -2.89 3.19 19.13
N ILE A 120 -2.71 3.92 20.24
CA ILE A 120 -2.88 5.38 20.25
C ILE A 120 -1.79 6.05 19.40
N SER A 121 -0.52 5.68 19.61
CA SER A 121 0.60 6.20 18.83
C SER A 121 0.48 5.83 17.35
N ALA A 122 0.01 4.62 17.06
CA ALA A 122 -0.25 4.18 15.70
C ALA A 122 -1.32 5.02 15.00
N PHE A 123 -2.43 5.28 15.70
CA PHE A 123 -3.49 6.14 15.19
C PHE A 123 -2.99 7.58 14.95
N ILE A 124 -2.20 8.14 15.88
CA ILE A 124 -1.62 9.48 15.73
C ILE A 124 -0.65 9.51 14.55
N SER A 125 0.21 8.50 14.39
CA SER A 125 1.15 8.36 13.28
C SER A 125 0.42 8.30 11.94
N ALA A 126 -0.59 7.43 11.84
CA ALA A 126 -1.43 7.29 10.66
C ALA A 126 -2.18 8.59 10.32
N PHE A 127 -2.77 9.24 11.31
CA PHE A 127 -3.52 10.48 11.12
C PHE A 127 -2.61 11.62 10.68
N THR A 128 -1.46 11.80 11.32
CA THR A 128 -0.49 12.85 10.96
C THR A 128 0.10 12.62 9.58
N ALA A 129 0.54 11.41 9.25
CA ALA A 129 1.09 11.09 7.93
C ALA A 129 0.05 11.26 6.81
N GLY A 130 -1.16 10.74 7.00
CA GLY A 130 -2.24 10.87 6.02
C GLY A 130 -2.70 12.31 5.83
N SER A 131 -2.78 13.08 6.93
CA SER A 131 -3.15 14.49 6.88
C SER A 131 -2.07 15.35 6.22
N ALA A 132 -0.79 15.09 6.52
CA ALA A 132 0.33 15.78 5.89
C ALA A 132 0.35 15.55 4.38
N GLU A 133 0.10 14.30 3.94
CA GLU A 133 0.00 13.95 2.51
C GLU A 133 -1.15 14.69 1.83
N ASN A 134 -2.35 14.69 2.42
CA ASN A 134 -3.51 15.41 1.87
C ASN A 134 -3.39 16.93 1.97
N PHE A 135 -2.52 17.46 2.83
CA PHE A 135 -2.27 18.89 2.92
C PHE A 135 -1.30 19.36 1.83
N LEU A 136 -0.23 18.61 1.61
CA LEU A 136 0.79 18.89 0.59
C LEU A 136 0.31 18.54 -0.82
N ASN A 137 -0.53 17.53 -0.95
CA ASN A 137 -1.16 17.13 -2.19
C ASN A 137 -2.68 17.03 -1.98
N PRO A 138 -3.41 18.16 -2.03
CA PRO A 138 -4.85 18.18 -1.86
C PRO A 138 -5.53 17.13 -2.75
N PRO A 139 -6.54 16.41 -2.23
CA PRO A 139 -7.30 15.48 -3.04
C PRO A 139 -8.07 16.24 -4.12
N ASP A 140 -7.48 16.38 -5.30
CA ASP A 140 -8.09 16.99 -6.48
C ASP A 140 -9.18 16.07 -7.03
N LYS A 141 -10.43 16.54 -7.02
CA LYS A 141 -11.58 15.78 -7.54
C LYS A 141 -11.43 15.42 -9.03
N GLU A 142 -10.68 16.21 -9.78
CA GLU A 142 -10.48 16.05 -11.23
C GLU A 142 -9.40 15.01 -11.58
N LYS A 143 -8.40 14.82 -10.70
CA LYS A 143 -7.31 13.83 -10.85
C LYS A 143 -7.55 12.53 -10.09
N GLN A 144 -8.61 12.45 -9.28
CA GLN A 144 -8.98 11.20 -8.64
C GLN A 144 -9.34 10.18 -9.72
N THR A 145 -8.76 8.99 -9.61
CA THR A 145 -9.13 7.84 -10.43
C THR A 145 -10.64 7.68 -10.31
N LYS A 146 -11.37 7.96 -11.39
CA LYS A 146 -12.82 7.78 -11.42
C LYS A 146 -13.07 6.31 -11.07
N PRO A 147 -13.79 6.01 -9.99
CA PRO A 147 -14.03 4.63 -9.59
C PRO A 147 -14.75 3.94 -10.73
N ASP A 148 -14.25 2.78 -11.14
CA ASP A 148 -14.98 1.93 -12.06
C ASP A 148 -16.21 1.39 -11.32
N LEU A 149 -17.38 1.87 -11.73
CA LEU A 149 -18.66 1.50 -11.14
C LEU A 149 -19.27 0.27 -11.84
N SER A 150 -18.67 -0.16 -12.96
CA SER A 150 -19.17 -1.31 -13.71
C SER A 150 -19.16 -2.59 -12.88
N CYS A 151 -20.06 -3.51 -13.21
CA CYS A 151 -20.13 -4.77 -12.47
C CYS A 151 -18.83 -5.57 -12.68
N PRO A 152 -18.06 -5.87 -11.62
CA PRO A 152 -16.76 -6.53 -11.76
C PRO A 152 -16.86 -8.00 -12.21
N ILE A 153 -18.06 -8.58 -12.28
CA ILE A 153 -18.30 -9.99 -12.64
C ILE A 153 -18.54 -10.13 -14.15
N ASP A 154 -19.54 -9.44 -14.68
CA ASP A 154 -20.01 -9.59 -16.06
C ASP A 154 -20.13 -8.27 -16.83
N ASN A 155 -19.75 -7.14 -16.21
CA ASN A 155 -19.95 -5.79 -16.76
C ASN A 155 -21.39 -5.54 -17.26
N CYS A 156 -22.40 -6.14 -16.61
CA CYS A 156 -23.80 -6.02 -17.02
C CYS A 156 -24.33 -4.56 -17.03
N CYS A 157 -23.68 -3.66 -16.31
CA CYS A 157 -23.98 -2.23 -16.34
C CYS A 157 -22.70 -1.40 -16.18
N ASP A 158 -22.80 -0.13 -16.56
CA ASP A 158 -21.79 0.91 -16.36
C ASP A 158 -21.71 1.40 -14.89
N GLY A 159 -22.64 0.95 -14.05
CA GLY A 159 -22.73 1.31 -12.64
C GLY A 159 -23.27 2.71 -12.35
N ILE A 160 -23.72 3.44 -13.38
CA ILE A 160 -24.29 4.78 -13.26
C ILE A 160 -25.82 4.69 -13.26
N ASP A 161 -26.40 3.89 -14.15
CA ASP A 161 -27.86 3.79 -14.35
C ASP A 161 -28.45 2.42 -13.94
N CYS A 162 -27.95 1.81 -12.85
CA CYS A 162 -28.43 0.50 -12.39
C CYS A 162 -29.31 0.61 -11.13
N PRO A 163 -30.57 0.10 -11.16
CA PRO A 163 -31.40 0.00 -9.96
C PRO A 163 -30.76 -0.95 -8.92
N PRO A 164 -30.50 -0.49 -7.67
CA PRO A 164 -29.75 -1.26 -6.68
C PRO A 164 -30.44 -2.57 -6.26
N GLU A 165 -31.78 -2.66 -6.40
CA GLU A 165 -32.53 -3.88 -6.08
C GLU A 165 -32.32 -5.02 -7.08
N LYS A 166 -32.11 -4.71 -8.37
CA LYS A 166 -31.81 -5.74 -9.38
C LYS A 166 -30.38 -6.26 -9.26
N HIS A 167 -29.47 -5.42 -8.77
CA HIS A 167 -28.05 -5.79 -8.65
C HIS A 167 -27.75 -6.61 -7.38
N LYS A 168 -28.51 -6.41 -6.28
CA LYS A 168 -28.25 -7.07 -4.99
C LYS A 168 -28.42 -8.59 -5.06
N THR A 169 -29.29 -9.07 -5.93
CA THR A 169 -29.71 -10.49 -6.08
C THR A 169 -29.17 -11.18 -7.34
N HIS A 170 -28.53 -10.45 -8.26
CA HIS A 170 -28.13 -10.98 -9.56
C HIS A 170 -26.99 -12.01 -9.50
N HIS A 171 -26.09 -11.90 -8.53
CA HIS A 171 -24.94 -12.79 -8.39
C HIS A 171 -24.91 -13.48 -7.04
N SER A 172 -24.60 -14.78 -7.08
CA SER A 172 -24.40 -15.60 -5.90
C SER A 172 -23.16 -15.15 -5.11
N LEU A 173 -23.10 -15.48 -3.83
CA LEU A 173 -21.91 -15.25 -3.01
C LEU A 173 -20.69 -15.98 -3.58
N VAL A 174 -20.87 -17.14 -4.21
CA VAL A 174 -19.79 -17.94 -4.80
C VAL A 174 -19.16 -17.22 -5.99
N GLU A 175 -19.96 -16.63 -6.88
CA GLU A 175 -19.46 -15.85 -8.02
C GLU A 175 -18.75 -14.59 -7.55
N LYS A 176 -19.28 -13.92 -6.52
CA LYS A 176 -18.63 -12.74 -5.92
C LYS A 176 -17.25 -13.11 -5.36
N LEU A 177 -17.17 -14.19 -4.59
CA LEU A 177 -15.91 -14.68 -4.03
C LEU A 177 -14.93 -15.11 -5.13
N GLY A 178 -15.39 -15.84 -6.14
CA GLY A 178 -14.58 -16.30 -7.26
C GLY A 178 -13.97 -15.16 -8.07
N THR A 179 -14.77 -14.14 -8.39
CA THR A 179 -14.29 -12.95 -9.13
C THR A 179 -13.33 -12.12 -8.28
N GLY A 180 -13.61 -11.94 -6.98
CA GLY A 180 -12.71 -11.26 -6.06
C GLY A 180 -11.35 -11.95 -5.95
N LEU A 181 -11.33 -13.27 -5.80
CA LEU A 181 -10.11 -14.09 -5.76
C LEU A 181 -9.35 -14.05 -7.09
N LYS A 182 -10.05 -14.11 -8.23
CA LYS A 182 -9.43 -13.96 -9.55
C LYS A 182 -8.76 -12.60 -9.68
N TYR A 183 -9.46 -11.52 -9.35
CA TYR A 183 -8.91 -10.16 -9.36
C TYR A 183 -7.68 -10.03 -8.47
N ALA A 184 -7.72 -10.62 -7.27
CA ALA A 184 -6.59 -10.64 -6.37
C ALA A 184 -5.37 -11.36 -6.96
N GLY A 185 -5.56 -12.58 -7.46
CA GLY A 185 -4.47 -13.40 -8.00
C GLY A 185 -3.90 -12.92 -9.34
N THR A 186 -4.70 -12.24 -10.16
CA THR A 186 -4.24 -11.74 -11.47
C THR A 186 -3.85 -10.28 -11.45
N SER A 187 -4.76 -9.38 -11.08
CA SER A 187 -4.57 -7.94 -11.30
C SER A 187 -3.90 -7.24 -10.13
N LEU A 188 -4.25 -7.59 -8.88
CA LEU A 188 -3.55 -7.04 -7.72
C LEU A 188 -2.15 -7.62 -7.61
N TRP A 189 -2.03 -8.95 -7.67
CA TRP A 189 -0.73 -9.59 -7.53
C TRP A 189 0.24 -9.25 -8.67
N ALA A 190 -0.24 -9.09 -9.92
CA ALA A 190 0.65 -8.71 -11.02
C ALA A 190 1.36 -7.38 -10.80
N ASP A 191 0.67 -6.40 -10.23
CA ASP A 191 1.23 -5.06 -9.97
C ASP A 191 2.23 -5.06 -8.80
N LEU A 192 2.08 -6.01 -7.86
CA LEU A 192 2.85 -6.06 -6.61
C LEU A 192 4.03 -7.04 -6.67
N ALA A 193 3.89 -8.14 -7.41
CA ALA A 193 4.82 -9.27 -7.37
C ALA A 193 6.26 -8.85 -7.70
N GLY A 194 6.47 -8.08 -8.76
CA GLY A 194 7.81 -7.66 -9.18
C GLY A 194 8.57 -6.91 -8.06
N TRP A 195 7.94 -5.88 -7.50
CA TRP A 195 8.51 -5.11 -6.39
C TRP A 195 8.66 -5.95 -5.12
N PHE A 196 7.71 -6.84 -4.84
CA PHE A 196 7.76 -7.73 -3.68
C PHE A 196 8.98 -8.65 -3.71
N PHE A 197 9.27 -9.34 -4.83
CA PHE A 197 10.43 -10.24 -4.91
C PHE A 197 11.76 -9.48 -4.85
N VAL A 198 11.84 -8.30 -5.46
CA VAL A 198 13.00 -7.41 -5.31
C VAL A 198 13.19 -7.04 -3.84
N GLY A 199 12.10 -6.68 -3.15
CA GLY A 199 12.08 -6.40 -1.73
C GLY A 199 12.60 -7.55 -0.87
N ILE A 200 12.13 -8.78 -1.09
CA ILE A 200 12.56 -9.97 -0.33
C ILE A 200 14.04 -10.31 -0.55
N LEU A 201 14.56 -10.14 -1.77
CA LEU A 201 15.99 -10.31 -2.04
C LEU A 201 16.83 -9.26 -1.32
N LEU A 202 16.42 -8.00 -1.38
CA LEU A 202 17.09 -6.92 -0.65
C LEU A 202 17.00 -7.12 0.88
N ALA A 203 15.87 -7.62 1.39
CA ALA A 203 15.67 -7.89 2.80
C ALA A 203 16.59 -9.01 3.31
N GLY A 204 16.74 -10.11 2.54
CA GLY A 204 17.68 -11.18 2.86
C GLY A 204 19.14 -10.72 2.83
N LEU A 205 19.49 -9.84 1.90
CA LEU A 205 20.83 -9.22 1.85
C LEU A 205 21.11 -8.41 3.12
N ILE A 206 20.16 -7.58 3.54
CA ILE A 206 20.28 -6.73 4.74
C ILE A 206 20.37 -7.59 6.01
N ASN A 207 19.57 -8.66 6.10
CA ASN A 207 19.59 -9.56 7.26
C ASN A 207 20.99 -10.15 7.48
N VAL A 208 21.67 -10.58 6.40
CA VAL A 208 23.04 -11.10 6.49
C VAL A 208 24.06 -10.00 6.83
N LEU A 209 23.79 -8.74 6.45
CA LEU A 209 24.70 -7.61 6.69
C LEU A 209 24.58 -6.98 8.09
N ILE A 210 23.44 -7.13 8.77
CA ILE A 210 23.17 -6.49 10.07
C ILE A 210 23.17 -7.55 11.19
N PRO A 211 24.29 -7.73 11.92
CA PRO A 211 24.32 -8.64 13.07
C PRO A 211 23.63 -8.05 14.31
N ASP A 212 22.79 -8.86 14.97
CA ASP A 212 22.03 -8.52 16.19
C ASP A 212 22.91 -7.99 17.34
N ALA A 213 24.21 -8.32 17.34
CA ALA A 213 25.16 -7.91 18.37
C ALA A 213 25.39 -6.40 18.43
N ILE A 214 25.29 -5.68 17.30
CA ILE A 214 25.54 -4.23 17.25
C ILE A 214 24.43 -3.47 18.00
N ILE A 215 23.20 -3.96 17.89
CA ILE A 215 22.01 -3.38 18.50
C ILE A 215 22.14 -3.45 20.04
N SER A 216 22.56 -4.59 20.58
CA SER A 216 22.66 -4.76 22.04
C SER A 216 23.72 -3.91 22.75
N ARG A 217 24.75 -3.41 22.04
CA ARG A 217 25.90 -2.72 22.66
C ARG A 217 25.75 -1.19 22.73
N TYR A 218 24.82 -0.63 21.96
CA TYR A 218 24.60 0.82 21.84
C TYR A 218 23.19 1.29 22.28
N LEU A 219 22.35 0.36 22.71
CA LEU A 219 20.98 0.65 23.13
C LEU A 219 20.94 1.02 24.63
N GLY A 220 21.03 2.32 24.92
CA GLY A 220 20.67 2.91 26.22
C GLY A 220 19.25 3.50 26.22
N GLY A 221 18.90 4.33 27.19
CA GLY A 221 17.69 5.17 27.12
C GLY A 221 17.93 6.50 26.38
N GLY A 222 16.86 7.19 26.02
CA GLY A 222 16.89 8.56 25.49
C GLY A 222 16.89 8.69 23.96
N LEU A 223 17.01 9.93 23.48
CA LEU A 223 16.80 10.28 22.07
C LEU A 223 17.77 9.56 21.12
N SER A 224 19.03 9.38 21.50
CA SER A 224 20.03 8.70 20.67
C SER A 224 19.65 7.25 20.37
N SER A 225 19.08 6.54 21.34
CA SER A 225 18.64 5.16 21.18
C SER A 225 17.40 5.05 20.31
N MET A 226 16.47 6.02 20.42
CA MET A 226 15.32 6.11 19.54
C MET A 226 15.73 6.34 18.08
N LEU A 227 16.70 7.23 17.83
CA LEU A 227 17.23 7.46 16.47
C LEU A 227 17.98 6.24 15.92
N LEU A 228 18.70 5.52 16.78
CA LEU A 228 19.35 4.27 16.40
C LEU A 228 18.31 3.19 16.04
N MET A 229 17.25 3.04 16.85
CA MET A 229 16.12 2.16 16.55
C MET A 229 15.39 2.53 15.27
N LEU A 230 15.25 3.82 14.95
CA LEU A 230 14.73 4.25 13.65
C LEU A 230 15.62 3.78 12.50
N THR A 231 16.92 3.99 12.64
CA THR A 231 17.90 3.69 11.59
C THR A 231 17.93 2.19 11.27
N PHE A 232 17.85 1.33 12.28
CA PHE A 232 17.78 -0.12 12.09
C PHE A 232 16.37 -0.65 11.86
N GLY A 233 15.35 -0.03 12.45
CA GLY A 233 13.96 -0.45 12.32
C GLY A 233 13.43 -0.27 10.90
N ILE A 234 13.81 0.81 10.21
CA ILE A 234 13.31 1.11 8.85
C ILE A 234 13.72 0.04 7.81
N PRO A 235 14.98 -0.44 7.80
CA PRO A 235 15.38 -1.50 6.87
C PRO A 235 14.95 -2.91 7.31
N LEU A 236 14.75 -3.13 8.61
CA LEU A 236 14.48 -4.45 9.15
C LEU A 236 13.07 -4.93 8.77
N TYR A 237 13.02 -6.07 8.09
CA TYR A 237 11.76 -6.72 7.73
C TYR A 237 11.28 -7.60 8.88
N ILE A 238 10.44 -7.03 9.75
CA ILE A 238 9.89 -7.73 10.92
C ILE A 238 8.40 -7.39 11.03
N CYS A 239 7.54 -8.41 11.08
CA CYS A 239 6.11 -8.19 11.28
C CYS A 239 5.80 -7.77 12.74
N ALA A 240 4.65 -7.14 12.97
CA ALA A 240 4.24 -6.68 14.29
C ALA A 240 4.23 -7.77 15.38
N THR A 241 3.86 -8.99 14.98
CA THR A 241 3.87 -10.19 15.82
C THR A 241 5.29 -10.52 16.28
N ALA A 242 6.27 -10.51 15.37
CA ALA A 242 7.67 -10.85 15.66
C ALA A 242 8.43 -9.71 16.34
N SER A 243 8.08 -8.44 16.08
CA SER A 243 8.74 -7.29 16.71
C SER A 243 8.41 -7.17 18.19
N THR A 244 7.26 -7.71 18.64
CA THR A 244 6.82 -7.60 20.05
C THR A 244 7.68 -8.41 21.04
N PRO A 245 7.98 -9.70 20.82
CA PRO A 245 8.96 -10.43 21.63
C PRO A 245 10.36 -9.80 21.62
N ILE A 246 10.79 -9.28 20.47
CA ILE A 246 12.08 -8.60 20.34
C ILE A 246 12.12 -7.33 21.19
N ALA A 247 11.06 -6.53 21.15
CA ALA A 247 10.91 -5.34 22.00
C ALA A 247 10.89 -5.70 23.50
N ALA A 248 10.19 -6.76 23.88
CA ALA A 248 10.20 -7.27 25.26
C ALA A 248 11.61 -7.67 25.70
N ALA A 249 12.37 -8.35 24.83
CA ALA A 249 13.76 -8.70 25.09
C ALA A 249 14.66 -7.48 25.24
N PHE A 250 14.42 -6.41 24.48
CA PHE A 250 15.14 -5.14 24.65
C PHE A 250 14.84 -4.48 25.99
N ILE A 251 13.58 -4.42 26.41
CA ILE A 251 13.18 -3.84 27.70
C ILE A 251 13.87 -4.60 28.85
N MET A 252 13.90 -5.94 28.81
CA MET A 252 14.63 -6.74 29.81
C MET A 252 16.14 -6.49 29.80
N LYS A 253 16.72 -6.13 28.65
CA LYS A 253 18.13 -5.75 28.52
C LYS A 253 18.40 -4.29 28.94
N GLY A 254 17.41 -3.58 29.45
CA GLY A 254 17.53 -2.22 29.98
C GLY A 254 17.23 -1.10 28.98
N VAL A 255 16.62 -1.42 27.83
CA VAL A 255 16.17 -0.43 26.85
C VAL A 255 14.92 0.27 27.36
N SER A 256 14.80 1.59 27.15
CA SER A 256 13.64 2.34 27.61
C SER A 256 12.35 1.90 26.89
N PRO A 257 11.19 1.87 27.57
CA PRO A 257 9.92 1.48 26.96
C PRO A 257 9.54 2.35 25.75
N GLY A 258 9.86 3.64 25.79
CA GLY A 258 9.69 4.56 24.67
C GLY A 258 10.55 4.20 23.46
N THR A 259 11.80 3.77 23.68
CA THR A 259 12.68 3.29 22.60
C THR A 259 12.15 1.99 21.99
N ALA A 260 11.63 1.09 22.83
CA ALA A 260 10.96 -0.12 22.37
C ALA A 260 9.69 0.21 21.56
N LEU A 261 8.91 1.20 21.98
CA LEU A 261 7.73 1.67 21.23
C LEU A 261 8.11 2.20 19.84
N VAL A 262 9.18 2.99 19.72
CA VAL A 262 9.67 3.47 18.42
C VAL A 262 9.94 2.30 17.49
N PHE A 263 10.61 1.25 17.97
CA PHE A 263 10.85 0.04 17.20
C PHE A 263 9.54 -0.69 16.81
N LEU A 264 8.55 -0.75 17.72
CA LEU A 264 7.26 -1.39 17.48
C LEU A 264 6.35 -0.66 16.47
N LEU A 265 6.50 0.65 16.32
CA LEU A 265 5.80 1.45 15.30
C LEU A 265 6.54 1.35 13.97
N VAL A 266 7.85 1.62 13.99
CA VAL A 266 8.68 1.71 12.78
C VAL A 266 8.83 0.36 12.08
N GLY A 267 9.14 -0.73 12.80
CA GLY A 267 9.43 -2.02 12.17
C GLY A 267 8.28 -2.58 11.30
N PRO A 268 7.04 -2.65 11.82
CA PRO A 268 5.91 -3.17 11.04
C PRO A 268 5.46 -2.21 9.92
N ALA A 269 5.57 -0.91 10.12
CA ALA A 269 5.15 0.07 9.11
C ALA A 269 6.18 0.24 8.00
N THR A 270 7.47 0.20 8.34
CA THR A 270 8.57 0.47 7.42
C THR A 270 9.44 -0.76 7.29
N ASN A 271 9.44 -1.34 6.09
CA ASN A 271 10.40 -2.37 5.71
C ASN A 271 10.72 -2.22 4.22
N ILE A 272 11.89 -2.72 3.81
CA ILE A 272 12.39 -2.51 2.45
C ILE A 272 11.43 -3.01 1.36
N THR A 273 10.75 -4.13 1.64
CA THR A 273 9.76 -4.72 0.73
C THR A 273 8.52 -3.83 0.59
N SER A 274 7.93 -3.40 1.70
CA SER A 274 6.79 -2.50 1.72
C SER A 274 7.12 -1.15 1.09
N LEU A 275 8.32 -0.62 1.33
CA LEU A 275 8.76 0.64 0.72
C LEU A 275 8.88 0.53 -0.80
N SER A 276 9.43 -0.58 -1.32
CA SER A 276 9.53 -0.81 -2.77
C SER A 276 8.15 -0.81 -3.45
N VAL A 277 7.16 -1.45 -2.82
CA VAL A 277 5.77 -1.48 -3.28
C VAL A 277 5.12 -0.09 -3.14
N LEU A 278 5.39 0.61 -2.04
CA LEU A 278 4.84 1.94 -1.77
C LEU A 278 5.29 2.98 -2.80
N PHE A 279 6.56 2.89 -3.24
CA PHE A 279 7.08 3.72 -4.33
C PHE A 279 6.29 3.53 -5.63
N GLY A 280 5.87 2.31 -5.94
CA GLY A 280 5.01 2.01 -7.10
C GLY A 280 3.57 2.46 -6.92
N LEU A 281 3.01 2.35 -5.71
CA LEU A 281 1.59 2.64 -5.44
C LEU A 281 1.28 4.13 -5.21
N LEU A 282 2.11 4.83 -4.42
CA LEU A 282 1.87 6.22 -4.02
C LEU A 282 2.86 7.21 -4.66
N GLY A 283 3.99 6.72 -5.17
CA GLY A 283 5.06 7.53 -5.72
C GLY A 283 6.10 7.98 -4.68
N LYS A 284 7.22 8.53 -5.17
CA LYS A 284 8.40 8.88 -4.37
C LYS A 284 8.15 9.93 -3.30
N ARG A 285 7.39 10.98 -3.63
CA ARG A 285 7.11 12.10 -2.71
C ARG A 285 6.24 11.66 -1.53
N ALA A 286 5.14 10.96 -1.82
CA ALA A 286 4.23 10.41 -0.81
C ALA A 286 4.95 9.42 0.12
N THR A 287 5.79 8.55 -0.45
CA THR A 287 6.60 7.59 0.33
C THR A 287 7.62 8.30 1.24
N ALA A 288 8.22 9.40 0.80
CA ALA A 288 9.12 10.19 1.65
C ALA A 288 8.38 10.86 2.82
N LEU A 289 7.19 11.40 2.57
CA LEU A 289 6.33 12.00 3.60
C LEU A 289 5.84 10.95 4.60
N TYR A 290 5.49 9.76 4.12
CA TYR A 290 5.16 8.59 4.93
C TYR A 290 6.30 8.28 5.92
N LEU A 291 7.52 8.10 5.41
CA LEU A 291 8.70 7.78 6.22
C LEU A 291 9.03 8.88 7.24
N LEU A 292 9.03 10.14 6.80
CA LEU A 292 9.33 11.28 7.67
C LEU A 292 8.30 11.43 8.80
N SER A 293 7.02 11.27 8.47
CA SER A 293 5.94 11.39 9.45
C SER A 293 6.02 10.30 10.50
N ILE A 294 6.24 9.05 10.10
CA ILE A 294 6.42 7.92 11.03
C ILE A 294 7.65 8.18 11.91
N ALA A 295 8.78 8.60 11.34
CA ALA A 295 9.98 8.85 12.11
C ALA A 295 9.78 9.91 13.20
N ILE A 296 9.18 11.05 12.84
CA ILE A 296 8.94 12.16 13.78
C ILE A 296 7.93 11.73 14.85
N VAL A 297 6.76 11.20 14.44
CA VAL A 297 5.69 10.86 15.39
C VAL A 297 6.13 9.72 16.32
N SER A 298 6.83 8.71 15.81
CA SER A 298 7.31 7.60 16.63
C SER A 298 8.24 8.09 17.74
N VAL A 299 9.18 8.99 17.43
CA VAL A 299 10.09 9.57 18.44
C VAL A 299 9.32 10.42 19.45
N LEU A 300 8.39 11.26 19.00
CA LEU A 300 7.58 12.09 19.90
C LEU A 300 6.73 11.22 20.85
N CYS A 301 6.10 10.17 20.33
CA CYS A 301 5.35 9.21 21.13
C CYS A 301 6.26 8.40 22.07
N GLY A 302 7.44 7.99 21.61
CA GLY A 302 8.44 7.31 22.44
C GLY A 302 8.89 8.18 23.61
N LEU A 303 9.21 9.45 23.37
CA LEU A 303 9.55 10.42 24.41
C LEU A 303 8.38 10.64 25.38
N ALA A 304 7.14 10.71 24.88
CA ALA A 304 5.96 10.83 25.73
C ALA A 304 5.78 9.61 26.63
N VAL A 305 6.01 8.39 26.12
CA VAL A 305 5.95 7.16 26.91
C VAL A 305 7.06 7.15 27.97
N ASP A 306 8.30 7.45 27.61
CA ASP A 306 9.39 7.54 28.59
C ASP A 306 9.09 8.58 29.69
N ALA A 307 8.47 9.71 29.34
CA ALA A 307 8.03 10.71 30.32
C ALA A 307 6.92 10.20 31.26
N ILE A 308 5.95 9.44 30.73
CA ILE A 308 4.89 8.82 31.54
C ILE A 308 5.52 7.83 32.53
N TYR A 309 6.41 6.96 32.06
CA TYR A 309 7.13 5.99 32.89
C TYR A 309 7.96 6.66 33.99
N PHE A 310 8.71 7.71 33.64
CA PHE A 310 9.48 8.48 34.60
C PHE A 310 8.59 9.15 35.66
N SER A 311 7.43 9.69 35.25
CA SER A 311 6.50 10.37 36.16
C SER A 311 5.80 9.42 37.15
N LEU A 312 5.56 8.19 36.73
CA LEU A 312 4.92 7.16 37.56
C LEU A 312 5.94 6.42 38.46
N GLY A 313 7.24 6.53 38.20
CA GLY A 313 8.28 5.82 38.94
C GLY A 313 8.22 4.30 38.77
N ILE A 314 7.54 3.81 37.72
CA ILE A 314 7.34 2.39 37.44
C ILE A 314 8.43 1.93 36.47
N SER A 315 8.97 0.73 36.67
CA SER A 315 9.80 0.05 35.66
C SER A 315 8.90 -0.83 34.80
N ALA A 316 9.12 -0.84 33.47
CA ALA A 316 8.34 -1.68 32.59
C ALA A 316 8.59 -3.16 32.91
N VAL A 317 7.50 -3.91 33.07
CA VAL A 317 7.53 -5.35 33.29
C VAL A 317 7.36 -6.02 31.94
N ALA A 318 8.38 -6.77 31.50
CA ALA A 318 8.31 -7.57 30.28
C ALA A 318 8.33 -9.06 30.67
N ALA A 319 7.42 -9.84 30.10
CA ALA A 319 7.36 -11.29 30.26
C ALA A 319 7.79 -11.97 28.96
N VAL A 320 8.67 -12.96 29.04
CA VAL A 320 9.00 -13.82 27.88
C VAL A 320 8.01 -14.98 27.83
N GLY A 321 6.96 -14.82 27.03
CA GLY A 321 6.09 -15.92 26.64
C GLY A 321 6.61 -16.60 25.36
N HIS A 322 6.44 -17.92 25.25
CA HIS A 322 6.67 -18.70 24.03
C HIS A 322 5.55 -18.47 22.99
N ALA A 323 5.30 -17.21 22.62
CA ALA A 323 4.23 -16.82 21.69
C ALA A 323 4.68 -16.78 20.22
N ALA A 324 5.60 -17.67 19.82
CA ALA A 324 6.11 -17.72 18.45
C ALA A 324 5.86 -19.10 17.83
N GLU A 325 5.27 -19.08 16.64
CA GLU A 325 4.93 -20.20 15.75
C GLU A 325 3.66 -20.99 16.06
N ILE A 326 2.51 -20.31 15.90
CA ILE A 326 1.19 -20.96 15.84
C ILE A 326 0.95 -21.64 14.47
N LEU A 327 1.79 -21.37 13.45
CA LEU A 327 1.58 -21.88 12.09
C LEU A 327 2.47 -23.09 11.79
N PRO A 328 1.88 -24.23 11.36
CA PRO A 328 2.66 -25.41 11.04
C PRO A 328 3.43 -25.24 9.72
N THR A 329 4.65 -25.76 9.66
CA THR A 329 5.59 -25.62 8.53
C THR A 329 5.02 -26.10 7.18
N TRP A 330 4.17 -27.14 7.19
CA TRP A 330 3.52 -27.63 5.97
C TRP A 330 2.59 -26.58 5.36
N LEU A 331 1.91 -25.78 6.19
CA LEU A 331 1.00 -24.73 5.72
C LEU A 331 1.79 -23.57 5.11
N MET A 332 2.91 -23.18 5.72
CA MET A 332 3.80 -22.16 5.17
C MET A 332 4.40 -22.61 3.83
N THR A 333 4.83 -23.86 3.73
CA THR A 333 5.42 -24.41 2.51
C THR A 333 4.40 -24.48 1.37
N THR A 334 3.17 -24.93 1.66
CA THR A 334 2.08 -24.98 0.67
C THR A 334 1.66 -23.59 0.21
N ALA A 335 1.54 -22.62 1.14
CA ALA A 335 1.28 -21.22 0.82
C ALA A 335 2.38 -20.62 -0.07
N THR A 336 3.64 -20.94 0.21
CA THR A 336 4.79 -20.47 -0.59
C THR A 336 4.74 -21.02 -2.00
N LEU A 337 4.51 -22.32 -2.17
CA LEU A 337 4.40 -22.94 -3.49
C LEU A 337 3.24 -22.35 -4.30
N LEU A 338 2.09 -22.12 -3.66
CA LEU A 338 0.94 -21.47 -4.29
C LEU A 338 1.27 -20.03 -4.73
N LEU A 339 1.92 -19.24 -3.85
CA LEU A 339 2.31 -17.88 -4.17
C LEU A 339 3.34 -17.84 -5.31
N LEU A 340 4.31 -18.73 -5.31
CA LEU A 340 5.28 -18.87 -6.40
C LEU A 340 4.58 -19.23 -7.71
N ALA A 341 3.63 -20.16 -7.70
CA ALA A 341 2.85 -20.53 -8.88
C ALA A 341 2.05 -19.35 -9.45
N LEU A 342 1.39 -18.57 -8.58
CA LEU A 342 0.70 -17.32 -8.96
C LEU A 342 1.66 -16.26 -9.52
N SER A 343 2.91 -16.28 -9.08
CA SER A 343 3.94 -15.31 -9.46
C SER A 343 4.62 -15.59 -10.79
N ILE A 344 4.51 -16.81 -11.35
CA ILE A 344 5.21 -17.21 -12.58
C ILE A 344 4.91 -16.22 -13.73
N ARG A 345 3.63 -15.94 -13.99
CA ARG A 345 3.21 -15.05 -15.09
C ARG A 345 3.61 -13.59 -14.85
N PRO A 346 3.28 -12.96 -13.70
CA PRO A 346 3.76 -11.61 -13.40
C PRO A 346 5.26 -11.44 -13.50
N LEU A 347 6.02 -12.37 -12.93
CA LEU A 347 7.48 -12.28 -12.87
C LEU A 347 8.09 -12.45 -14.27
N TYR A 348 7.55 -13.36 -15.08
CA TYR A 348 7.95 -13.51 -16.48
C TYR A 348 7.75 -12.20 -17.27
N ASN A 349 6.61 -11.52 -17.09
CA ASN A 349 6.34 -10.25 -17.77
C ASN A 349 7.28 -9.13 -17.32
N VAL A 350 7.58 -9.05 -16.02
CA VAL A 350 8.53 -8.05 -15.49
C VAL A 350 9.95 -8.31 -16.00
N ILE A 351 10.43 -9.57 -15.95
CA ILE A 351 11.76 -9.95 -16.44
C ILE A 351 11.85 -9.69 -17.94
N ARG A 352 10.82 -10.02 -18.72
CA ARG A 352 10.78 -9.71 -20.15
C ARG A 352 10.78 -8.20 -20.42
N GLY A 353 10.14 -7.39 -19.58
CA GLY A 353 10.21 -5.93 -19.69
C GLY A 353 11.57 -5.33 -19.33
N TRP A 354 12.39 -6.02 -18.53
CA TRP A 354 13.75 -5.58 -18.18
C TRP A 354 14.83 -6.03 -19.17
N PHE A 355 14.64 -7.18 -19.82
CA PHE A 355 15.60 -7.75 -20.78
C PHE A 355 15.15 -7.69 -22.23
N GLY A 356 13.88 -7.38 -22.49
CA GLY A 356 13.39 -7.07 -23.82
C GLY A 356 13.86 -5.68 -24.20
N ALA A 357 14.61 -5.60 -25.30
CA ALA A 357 14.82 -4.33 -25.99
C ALA A 357 13.46 -3.66 -26.25
N ASP A 358 13.43 -2.33 -26.25
CA ASP A 358 12.31 -1.54 -26.75
C ASP A 358 12.04 -1.91 -28.22
N ASP A 359 11.34 -3.01 -28.46
CA ASP A 359 10.61 -3.22 -29.71
C ASP A 359 9.37 -2.32 -29.60
N GLY A 360 9.59 -1.05 -29.94
CA GLY A 360 8.56 -0.04 -29.99
C GLY A 360 7.40 -0.49 -30.86
N CYS A 361 6.26 -0.76 -30.24
CA CYS A 361 4.93 -0.38 -30.72
C CYS A 361 3.91 -0.76 -29.63
N GLY A 362 3.65 0.17 -28.72
CA GLY A 362 2.55 0.06 -27.77
C GLY A 362 1.57 1.19 -28.05
N CYS A 363 0.66 0.98 -29.01
CA CYS A 363 -0.57 1.75 -29.06
C CYS A 363 -1.29 1.55 -27.73
N SER A 364 -1.06 2.46 -26.78
CA SER A 364 -2.01 2.65 -25.70
C SER A 364 -3.30 3.09 -26.38
N SER A 365 -4.39 2.40 -26.03
CA SER A 365 -5.75 2.77 -26.37
C SER A 365 -6.07 4.14 -25.73
N GLY A 366 -5.54 5.18 -26.35
CA GLY A 366 -5.97 6.56 -26.21
C GLY A 366 -7.19 6.73 -27.08
N SER A 367 -8.31 6.94 -26.41
CA SER A 367 -9.58 7.40 -26.95
C SER A 367 -9.42 8.20 -28.24
N CYS A 368 -9.90 7.64 -29.35
CA CYS A 368 -10.45 8.45 -30.42
C CYS A 368 -11.67 9.16 -29.83
N ALA A 369 -11.47 10.36 -29.29
CA ALA A 369 -12.55 11.28 -29.02
C ALA A 369 -13.06 11.75 -30.39
N THR A 370 -14.12 11.10 -30.87
CA THR A 370 -14.96 11.68 -31.91
C THR A 370 -15.83 12.74 -31.24
N ASP A 371 -15.49 14.00 -31.46
CA ASP A 371 -16.46 15.08 -31.43
C ASP A 371 -17.55 14.77 -32.46
N ALA A 372 -18.75 14.42 -31.99
CA ALA A 372 -19.94 14.36 -32.83
C ALA A 372 -21.19 14.46 -31.96
N ASP A 373 -21.61 15.70 -31.66
CA ASP A 373 -23.03 15.99 -31.49
C ASP A 373 -23.36 17.31 -32.20
N HIS A 374 -23.39 17.26 -33.53
CA HIS A 374 -24.19 18.14 -34.36
C HIS A 374 -24.67 17.33 -35.57
N GLY A 375 -25.98 17.13 -35.63
CA GLY A 375 -26.62 16.34 -36.68
C GLY A 375 -26.39 16.93 -38.06
N HIS A 376 -26.29 16.03 -39.05
CA HIS A 376 -26.92 16.13 -40.37
C HIS A 376 -26.70 14.83 -41.14
N ASP A 377 -27.70 14.47 -41.94
CA ASP A 377 -27.79 13.33 -42.87
C ASP A 377 -26.52 13.08 -43.73
N HIS A 378 -26.23 11.81 -44.01
CA HIS A 378 -26.24 11.20 -45.37
C HIS A 378 -25.38 9.92 -45.47
N GLY A 379 -26.02 8.82 -45.92
CA GLY A 379 -25.52 7.93 -47.00
C GLY A 379 -24.51 6.80 -46.67
N PRO A 380 -24.72 5.55 -47.15
CA PRO A 380 -23.82 4.42 -46.91
C PRO A 380 -22.89 4.16 -48.11
N LEU A 381 -21.57 3.99 -47.90
CA LEU A 381 -20.69 3.44 -48.95
C LEU A 381 -19.40 2.79 -48.40
N HIS A 382 -19.29 1.50 -48.72
CA HIS A 382 -18.11 0.73 -49.13
C HIS A 382 -16.98 0.30 -48.18
N SER A 383 -16.76 -1.01 -48.27
CA SER A 383 -15.62 -1.85 -47.90
C SER A 383 -14.25 -1.38 -48.40
N LYS A 384 -13.20 -1.58 -47.59
CA LYS A 384 -11.93 -2.17 -48.03
C LYS A 384 -11.06 -2.63 -46.85
N THR A 385 -10.56 -3.85 -46.98
CA THR A 385 -9.41 -4.40 -46.25
C THR A 385 -8.11 -3.76 -46.79
N ASP A 386 -7.10 -3.60 -45.93
CA ASP A 386 -5.73 -4.14 -46.09
C ASP A 386 -4.71 -3.45 -45.16
N ASP A 387 -4.05 -4.30 -44.37
CA ASP A 387 -2.64 -4.38 -43.97
C ASP A 387 -1.72 -3.14 -43.82
N THR A 388 -1.12 -3.08 -42.62
CA THR A 388 0.27 -2.67 -42.29
C THR A 388 0.78 -1.30 -42.76
N GLY A 389 1.00 -0.38 -41.81
CA GLY A 389 1.88 0.78 -42.01
C GLY A 389 1.74 1.86 -40.95
N CYS A 390 2.53 1.80 -39.87
CA CYS A 390 2.78 2.95 -39.02
C CYS A 390 3.71 3.94 -39.75
N ASP A 391 3.25 5.17 -39.95
CA ASP A 391 4.10 6.30 -40.33
C ASP A 391 4.03 7.37 -39.22
N CYS A 392 5.13 7.54 -38.50
CA CYS A 392 5.31 8.54 -37.45
C CYS A 392 6.34 9.56 -37.94
N GLY A 393 5.87 10.71 -38.42
CA GLY A 393 6.74 11.84 -38.77
C GLY A 393 6.03 13.17 -38.59
N GLY A 394 6.57 14.06 -37.74
CA GLY A 394 6.19 15.48 -37.72
C GLY A 394 6.12 16.14 -36.34
N SER A 395 7.29 16.44 -35.77
CA SER A 395 7.66 17.64 -35.01
C SER A 395 6.60 18.42 -34.19
N CYS A 396 6.79 18.43 -32.87
CA CYS A 396 6.22 19.43 -31.96
C CYS A 396 6.90 20.81 -32.15
N GLU A 397 6.13 21.85 -32.45
CA GLU A 397 6.53 23.25 -32.25
C GLU A 397 5.43 24.03 -31.49
N PRO A 398 5.78 24.97 -30.59
CA PRO A 398 4.83 25.71 -29.78
C PRO A 398 4.46 27.05 -30.45
N SER A 399 3.21 27.22 -30.87
CA SER A 399 2.71 28.49 -31.40
C SER A 399 2.09 29.37 -30.29
N GLY A 400 2.70 30.52 -29.99
CA GLY A 400 2.00 31.72 -29.50
C GLY A 400 1.98 32.81 -30.59
N PRO A 401 1.55 34.06 -30.32
CA PRO A 401 0.50 34.53 -29.43
C PRO A 401 -0.73 35.05 -30.21
N ILE A 402 -1.82 35.29 -29.48
CA ILE A 402 -3.14 35.74 -29.95
C ILE A 402 -3.07 37.15 -30.58
N GLN A 403 -3.50 37.29 -31.84
CA GLN A 403 -3.77 38.58 -32.49
C GLN A 403 -5.28 38.88 -32.48
N LEU A 404 -5.64 39.99 -31.83
CA LEU A 404 -6.95 40.64 -31.92
C LEU A 404 -7.12 41.31 -33.29
N GLN A 405 -8.27 41.13 -33.95
CA GLN A 405 -8.71 41.96 -35.08
C GLN A 405 -10.12 42.54 -34.86
N PRO A 406 -10.40 43.72 -35.43
CA PRO A 406 -11.44 44.65 -34.95
C PRO A 406 -12.80 44.47 -35.65
N LEU A 407 -13.86 44.84 -34.93
CA LEU A 407 -15.24 44.94 -35.42
C LEU A 407 -15.38 46.11 -36.41
N ILE A 408 -15.88 45.83 -37.62
CA ILE A 408 -16.33 46.82 -38.61
C ILE A 408 -17.80 46.54 -38.93
N HIS A 409 -18.65 47.55 -38.66
CA HIS A 409 -20.04 47.64 -39.12
C HIS A 409 -20.12 47.81 -40.64
N PRO A 410 -21.21 47.36 -41.27
CA PRO A 410 -21.86 48.19 -42.27
C PRO A 410 -23.36 48.34 -42.00
N GLY A 411 -23.84 49.57 -42.13
CA GLY A 411 -25.25 49.89 -42.25
C GLY A 411 -25.68 50.06 -43.72
N GLU A 412 -27.00 50.18 -43.84
CA GLU A 412 -27.81 50.79 -44.91
C GLU A 412 -28.45 49.91 -46.01
N ASP A 413 -29.79 49.99 -45.96
CA ASP A 413 -30.77 50.17 -47.03
C ASP A 413 -31.38 48.97 -47.78
N LYS A 414 -32.64 48.66 -47.42
CA LYS A 414 -33.87 48.99 -48.22
C LYS A 414 -35.13 48.28 -47.69
N LYS A 415 -36.00 49.01 -46.98
CA LYS A 415 -37.43 49.28 -47.29
C LYS A 415 -38.19 49.79 -46.07
#